data_AF-A0A9Q0NGT5-F1
#
_entry.id   AF-A0A9Q0NGT5-F1
#
_cell.length_a   1.000
_cell.length_b   1.000
_cell.length_c   1.000
_cell.angle_alpha   90.00
_cell.angle_beta   90.00
_cell.angle_gamma   90.00
#
_symmetry.space_group_name_H-M   'P 1'
#
loop_
_entity.id
_entity.type
_entity.pdbx_description
1 polymer ?
#
loop_
_entity_poly.entity_id
_entity_poly.type
_entity_poly.pdbx_seq_one_letter_code
_entity_poly.pdbx_strand_id
1 'polypeptide(L)' 'DTNILGFKGPRNMTVLLPGMTEEDQRVKISSADDADQGLLECWKAKNMDKIVELHNKTPVWNDDTQSYVLNFHGRVTQAS' A
#
# COMPACT_ATOMS: atom_id res chain seq x y z
N ASP A 1 4.61 6.07 -8.26
CA ASP A 1 4.10 7.18 -9.08
C ASP A 1 4.57 8.52 -8.56
N THR A 2 5.33 9.25 -9.38
CA THR A 2 5.75 10.62 -9.11
C THR A 2 4.65 11.57 -9.55
N ASN A 3 4.35 12.59 -8.74
CA ASN A 3 3.33 13.57 -9.10
C ASN A 3 3.78 14.34 -10.35
N ILE A 4 3.07 14.18 -11.45
CA ILE A 4 3.40 14.85 -12.72
C ILE A 4 2.77 16.24 -12.68
N LEU A 5 3.62 17.25 -12.84
CA LEU A 5 3.37 18.69 -12.98
C LEU A 5 1.87 19.13 -12.94
N GLY A 6 1.43 19.66 -11.79
CA GLY A 6 0.20 20.48 -11.70
C GLY A 6 -1.05 19.81 -11.11
N PHE A 7 -1.12 18.48 -11.04
CA PHE A 7 -2.26 17.80 -10.44
C PHE A 7 -2.07 17.65 -8.91
N LYS A 8 -2.75 18.49 -8.13
CA LYS A 8 -2.87 18.32 -6.66
C LYS A 8 -3.93 17.26 -6.33
N GLY A 9 -3.79 16.08 -6.91
CA GLY A 9 -4.62 14.91 -6.62
C GLY A 9 -4.06 14.07 -5.47
N PRO A 10 -4.88 13.19 -4.89
CA PRO A 10 -4.41 12.14 -3.97
C PRO A 10 -3.27 11.33 -4.60
N ARG A 11 -2.24 11.00 -3.81
CA ARG A 11 -1.13 10.16 -4.28
C ARG A 11 -1.52 8.68 -4.25
N ASN A 12 -1.02 7.91 -5.22
CA ASN A 12 -1.08 6.45 -5.19
C ASN A 12 0.01 5.90 -4.27
N MET A 13 -0.35 4.95 -3.43
CA MET A 13 0.54 4.24 -2.53
C MET A 13 0.28 2.74 -2.64
N THR A 14 1.35 1.99 -2.94
CA THR A 14 1.37 0.53 -2.90
C THR A 14 2.15 0.08 -1.68
N VAL A 15 1.58 -0.84 -0.92
CA VAL A 15 2.20 -1.49 0.25
C VAL A 15 2.37 -2.96 -0.06
N LEU A 16 3.61 -3.45 0.07
CA LEU A 16 3.94 -4.86 -0.11
C LEU A 16 4.17 -5.50 1.26
N LEU A 17 3.52 -6.62 1.52
CA LEU A 17 3.66 -7.40 2.74
C LEU A 17 3.96 -8.87 2.40
N PRO A 18 4.62 -9.63 3.27
CA PRO A 18 4.64 -11.08 3.14
C PRO A 18 3.22 -11.66 3.24
N GLY A 19 2.98 -12.71 2.46
CA GLY A 19 1.75 -13.48 2.47
C GLY A 19 1.49 -14.17 3.82
N MET A 20 0.37 -14.90 3.88
CA MET A 20 -0.03 -15.67 5.04
C MET A 20 -0.01 -17.16 4.71
N THR A 21 0.39 -18.00 5.66
CA THR A 21 0.20 -19.45 5.61
C THR A 21 -1.23 -19.82 6.00
N GLU A 22 -1.61 -21.09 5.83
CA GLU A 22 -2.93 -21.58 6.23
C GLU A 22 -3.18 -21.49 7.75
N GLU A 23 -2.11 -21.42 8.55
CA GLU A 23 -2.15 -21.24 10.01
C GLU A 23 -2.11 -19.76 10.46
N ASP A 24 -2.46 -18.83 9.57
CA ASP A 24 -2.44 -17.39 9.83
C ASP A 24 -1.07 -16.87 10.30
N GLN A 25 0.04 -17.45 9.82
CA GLN A 25 1.40 -16.95 10.05
C GLN A 25 1.97 -16.24 8.82
N ARG A 26 2.91 -15.31 9.01
CA ARG A 26 3.57 -14.65 7.86
C ARG A 26 4.49 -15.63 7.14
N VAL A 27 4.41 -15.65 5.81
CA VAL A 27 5.43 -16.30 4.97
C VAL A 27 6.77 -15.63 5.24
N LYS A 28 7.81 -16.42 5.55
CA LYS A 28 9.15 -15.89 5.80
C LYS A 28 9.76 -15.37 4.49
N ILE A 29 10.21 -14.12 4.51
CA ILE A 29 10.97 -13.50 3.43
C ILE A 29 12.20 -12.87 4.09
N SER A 30 13.38 -13.31 3.71
CA SER A 30 14.66 -12.87 4.28
C SER A 30 15.56 -12.42 3.14
N SER A 31 15.96 -11.14 3.15
CA SER A 31 16.97 -10.65 2.20
C SER A 31 18.39 -11.08 2.57
N ALA A 32 18.56 -11.83 3.66
CA ALA A 32 19.86 -12.33 4.10
C ALA A 32 20.21 -13.70 3.49
N ASP A 33 19.23 -14.40 2.92
CA ASP A 33 19.43 -15.68 2.26
C ASP A 33 19.55 -15.42 0.75
N ASP A 34 20.69 -15.74 0.14
CA ASP A 34 20.97 -15.46 -1.29
C ASP A 34 19.96 -16.10 -2.26
N ALA A 35 19.24 -17.14 -1.81
CA ALA A 35 18.22 -17.83 -2.59
C ALA A 35 16.84 -17.13 -2.54
N ASP A 36 16.59 -16.29 -1.53
CA ASP A 36 15.29 -15.66 -1.33
C ASP A 36 15.26 -14.25 -1.94
N GLN A 37 14.26 -14.01 -2.79
CA GLN A 37 13.99 -12.70 -3.36
C GLN A 37 13.30 -11.79 -2.33
N GLY A 38 13.72 -10.53 -2.24
CA GLY A 38 13.05 -9.53 -1.42
C GLY A 38 11.64 -9.19 -1.93
N LEU A 39 10.87 -8.46 -1.11
CA LEU A 39 9.47 -8.10 -1.44
C LEU A 39 9.35 -7.36 -2.77
N LEU A 40 10.28 -6.43 -3.04
CA LEU A 40 10.24 -5.60 -4.24
C LEU A 40 10.60 -6.42 -5.49
N GLU A 41 11.57 -7.33 -5.37
CA GLU A 41 11.98 -8.24 -6.44
C GLU A 41 10.83 -9.19 -6.82
N CYS A 42 10.19 -9.81 -5.82
CA CYS A 42 9.00 -10.66 -6.03
C CYS A 42 7.89 -9.91 -6.77
N TRP A 43 7.60 -8.67 -6.35
CA TRP A 43 6.56 -7.85 -6.98
C TRP A 43 6.91 -7.46 -8.42
N LYS A 44 8.16 -7.08 -8.69
CA LYS A 44 8.65 -6.77 -10.04
C LYS A 44 8.59 -8.00 -10.96
N ALA A 45 8.92 -9.17 -10.42
CA ALA A 45 8.83 -10.46 -11.13
C ALA A 45 7.40 -10.99 -11.27
N LYS A 46 6.39 -10.29 -10.69
CA LYS A 46 4.99 -10.72 -10.63
C LYS A 46 4.79 -12.09 -9.96
N ASN A 47 5.70 -12.45 -9.05
CA ASN A 47 5.57 -13.63 -8.21
C ASN A 47 4.76 -13.28 -6.96
N MET A 48 3.44 -13.50 -7.03
CA MET A 48 2.50 -13.09 -5.99
C MET A 48 2.21 -14.17 -4.94
N ASP A 49 2.79 -15.36 -5.08
CA ASP A 49 2.49 -16.50 -4.20
C ASP A 49 2.91 -16.25 -2.74
N LYS A 50 3.97 -15.46 -2.54
CA LYS A 50 4.56 -15.16 -1.23
C LYS A 50 4.27 -13.75 -0.72
N ILE A 51 3.60 -12.91 -1.50
CA ILE A 51 3.42 -11.49 -1.16
C ILE A 51 1.96 -11.06 -1.33
N VAL A 52 1.56 -10.08 -0.53
CA VAL A 52 0.28 -9.39 -0.64
C VAL A 52 0.55 -7.95 -1.05
N GLU A 53 -0.05 -7.55 -2.17
CA GLU A 53 -0.06 -6.17 -2.64
C GLU A 53 -1.33 -5.48 -2.15
N LEU A 54 -1.15 -4.37 -1.45
CA LEU A 54 -2.23 -3.51 -0.96
C LEU A 54 -2.08 -2.13 -1.58
N HIS A 55 -3.22 -1.46 -1.78
CA HIS A 55 -3.26 -0.08 -2.22
C HIS A 55 -3.99 0.77 -1.20
N ASN A 56 -3.60 2.04 -1.09
CA ASN A 56 -4.37 2.99 -0.30
C ASN A 56 -5.78 3.13 -0.88
N LYS A 57 -6.77 3.29 0.00
CA LYS A 57 -8.12 3.63 -0.42
C LYS A 57 -8.13 5.00 -1.08
N THR A 58 -8.75 5.10 -2.25
CA THR A 58 -8.95 6.38 -2.94
C THR A 58 -9.84 7.29 -2.08
N PRO A 59 -9.40 8.51 -1.75
CA PRO A 59 -10.23 9.44 -0.99
C PRO A 59 -11.36 9.98 -1.86
N VAL A 60 -12.43 10.42 -1.22
CA VAL A 60 -13.64 10.96 -1.86
C VAL A 60 -13.61 12.48 -1.77
N TRP A 61 -14.05 13.16 -2.82
CA TRP A 61 -14.23 14.61 -2.78
C TRP A 61 -15.35 15.00 -1.81
N ASN A 62 -15.08 15.98 -0.95
CA ASN A 62 -16.07 16.58 -0.05
C ASN A 62 -16.30 18.03 -0.46
N ASP A 63 -17.54 18.35 -0.84
CA ASP A 63 -17.93 19.70 -1.30
C ASP A 63 -17.99 20.73 -0.16
N ASP A 64 -18.27 20.33 1.08
CA ASP A 64 -18.34 21.26 2.22
C ASP A 64 -16.94 21.77 2.61
N THR A 65 -15.95 20.88 2.59
CA THR A 65 -14.56 21.20 2.93
C THR A 65 -13.68 21.49 1.72
N GLN A 66 -14.21 21.34 0.50
CA GLN A 66 -13.51 21.51 -0.78
C GLN A 66 -12.18 20.72 -0.83
N SER A 67 -12.21 19.48 -0.37
CA SER A 67 -11.01 18.65 -0.22
C SER A 67 -11.30 17.15 -0.36
N TYR A 68 -10.25 16.37 -0.64
CA TYR A 68 -10.33 14.90 -0.68
C TYR A 68 -10.21 14.32 0.73
N VAL A 69 -11.20 13.53 1.14
CA VAL A 69 -11.31 12.98 2.50
C VAL A 69 -11.47 11.46 2.52
N LEU A 70 -11.07 10.84 3.64
CA LEU A 70 -11.38 9.45 3.97
C LEU A 70 -12.19 9.40 5.26
N ASN A 71 -13.12 8.45 5.35
CA ASN A 71 -13.87 8.23 6.57
C ASN A 71 -13.06 7.39 7.56
N PHE A 72 -12.55 8.05 8.61
CA PHE A 72 -11.82 7.41 9.70
C PHE A 72 -12.70 7.11 10.93
N HIS A 73 -14.03 7.27 10.86
CA HIS A 73 -14.97 7.02 11.96
C HIS A 73 -14.55 7.72 13.28
N GLY A 74 -14.14 8.99 13.19
CA GLY A 74 -13.70 9.79 14.34
C GLY A 74 -12.29 9.47 14.87
N ARG A 75 -11.56 8.52 14.27
CA ARG A 75 -10.18 8.18 14.70
C ARG A 75 -9.13 9.21 14.27
N VAL A 76 -9.44 10.04 13.28
CA VAL A 76 -8.56 11.11 12.79
C VAL A 76 -9.29 12.44 12.94
N THR A 77 -8.64 13.40 13.61
CA THR A 77 -9.23 14.70 13.96
C THR A 77 -8.46 15.90 13.42
N GLN A 78 -7.29 15.67 12.82
CA GLN A 78 -6.45 16.72 12.22
C GLN A 78 -6.07 16.32 10.79
N ALA A 79 -6.14 17.28 9.88
CA ALA A 79 -5.68 17.13 8.50
C ALA A 79 -4.15 17.27 8.44
N SER A 80 -3.51 16.56 7.50
CA SER A 80 -2.07 16.59 7.22
C SER A 80 -1.74 17.41 5.97
#